data_AF-W1UWF2-F1
#
_entry.id   AF-W1UWF2-F1
#
_cell.length_a   1.000
_cell.length_b   1.000
_cell.length_c   1.000
_cell.angle_alpha   90.00
_cell.angle_beta   90.00
_cell.angle_gamma   90.00
#
_symmetry.space_group_name_H-M   'P 1'
#
loop_
_entity.id
_entity.type
_entity.pdbx_description
1 polymer ?
#
loop_
_entity_poly.entity_id
_entity_poly.type
_entity_poly.pdbx_seq_one_letter_code
_entity_poly.pdbx_strand_id
1 'polypeptide(L)' 'MLDLVVGTITTGLLWSLLAVGVFITFRVLDVADLTVEGTFPMGAAISAILITSGMNPILSILLAGVGGMIAGAVTGW' A
#
# COMPACT_ATOMS: atom_id res chain seq x y z
N MET A 1 17.67 -14.13 -17.60
CA MET A 1 16.31 -14.20 -18.20
C MET A 1 15.28 -14.66 -17.18
N LEU A 2 15.51 -15.79 -16.50
CA LEU A 2 14.64 -16.26 -15.40
C LEU A 2 14.49 -15.24 -14.26
N ASP A 3 15.58 -14.57 -13.84
CA ASP A 3 15.52 -13.54 -12.79
C ASP A 3 14.61 -12.36 -13.17
N LEU A 4 14.58 -12.03 -14.46
CA LEU A 4 13.75 -10.95 -14.99
C LEU A 4 12.28 -11.35 -14.93
N VAL A 5 11.95 -12.59 -15.33
CA VAL A 5 10.59 -13.13 -15.25
C VAL A 5 10.10 -13.18 -13.81
N VAL A 6 10.89 -13.73 -12.89
CA VAL A 6 10.52 -13.84 -11.47
C VAL A 6 10.39 -12.46 -10.82
N GLY A 7 11.32 -11.54 -11.09
CA GLY A 7 11.29 -10.18 -10.56
C GLY A 7 10.08 -9.39 -11.04
N THR A 8 9.76 -9.45 -12.33
CA THR A 8 8.58 -8.77 -12.90
C THR A 8 7.29 -9.32 -12.34
N ILE A 9 7.14 -10.65 -12.23
CA ILE A 9 5.94 -11.27 -11.65
C ILE A 9 5.79 -10.87 -10.18
N THR A 10 6.87 -10.93 -9.39
CA THR A 10 6.84 -10.56 -7.96
C THR A 10 6.39 -9.11 -7.78
N THR A 11 6.99 -8.20 -8.54
CA THR A 11 6.66 -6.76 -8.47
C THR A 11 5.24 -6.50 -8.97
N GLY A 12 4.81 -7.16 -10.04
CA GLY A 12 3.45 -7.07 -10.56
C GLY A 12 2.39 -7.57 -9.57
N LEU A 13 2.65 -8.68 -8.88
CA LEU A 13 1.77 -9.20 -7.83
C LEU A 13 1.69 -8.25 -6.64
N LEU A 14 2.80 -7.63 -6.23
CA LEU A 14 2.80 -6.61 -5.18
C LEU A 14 1.96 -5.38 -5.57
N TRP A 15 2.13 -4.86 -6.79
CA TRP A 15 1.34 -3.72 -7.28
C TRP A 15 -0.11 -4.05 -7.63
N SER A 16 -0.46 -5.33 -7.82
CA SER A 16 -1.84 -5.73 -8.11
C SER A 16 -2.81 -5.33 -6.98
N LEU A 17 -2.34 -5.33 -5.73
CA LEU A 17 -3.15 -4.92 -4.58
C LEU A 17 -3.53 -3.42 -4.65
N LEU A 18 -2.59 -2.58 -5.09
CA LEU A 18 -2.85 -1.16 -5.37
C LEU A 18 -3.89 -1.01 -6.49
N ALA A 19 -3.70 -1.73 -7.59
CA ALA A 19 -4.59 -1.68 -8.75
C ALA A 19 -6.04 -2.05 -8.38
N VAL A 20 -6.22 -3.02 -7.47
CA VAL A 20 -7.55 -3.38 -6.94
C VAL A 20 -8.16 -2.22 -6.15
N GLY A 21 -7.38 -1.52 -5.31
CA GLY A 21 -7.87 -0.36 -4.56
C GLY A 21 -8.32 0.78 -5.48
N VAL A 22 -7.52 1.11 -6.50
CA VAL A 22 -7.87 2.12 -7.52
C VAL A 22 -9.08 1.67 -8.35
N PHE A 23 -9.20 0.38 -8.67
CA PHE A 23 -10.38 -0.12 -9.37
C PHE A 23 -11.67 0.09 -8.55
N ILE A 24 -11.64 -0.12 -7.23
CA ILE A 24 -12.81 0.07 -6.37
C ILE A 24 -13.24 1.54 -6.38
N THR A 25 -12.31 2.49 -6.25
CA THR A 25 -12.66 3.92 -6.22
C THR A 25 -13.26 4.37 -7.55
N PHE A 26 -12.58 4.10 -8.65
CA PHE A 26 -13.01 4.56 -9.98
C PHE A 26 -14.22 3.81 -10.53
N ARG A 27 -14.40 2.51 -10.21
CA ARG A 27 -15.41 1.69 -10.87
C ARG A 27 -16.59 1.31 -9.99
N VAL A 28 -16.38 1.14 -8.68
CA VAL A 28 -17.45 0.76 -7.75
C VAL A 28 -18.06 2.00 -7.11
N LEU A 29 -17.21 2.92 -6.64
CA LEU A 29 -17.64 4.17 -6.02
C LEU A 29 -17.94 5.28 -7.05
N ASP A 30 -17.47 5.13 -8.29
CA ASP A 30 -17.60 6.11 -9.38
C ASP A 30 -17.10 7.52 -9.00
N VAL A 31 -16.05 7.55 -8.16
CA VAL A 31 -15.36 8.77 -7.72
C VAL A 31 -13.89 8.63 -8.09
N ALA A 32 -13.34 9.66 -8.73
CA ALA A 32 -11.93 9.72 -9.08
C ALA A 32 -11.08 10.01 -7.82
N ASP A 33 -10.85 8.97 -7.02
CA ASP A 33 -10.07 9.05 -5.78
C ASP A 33 -8.68 8.42 -5.94
N LEU A 34 -7.64 9.25 -5.77
CA LEU A 34 -6.23 8.89 -5.78
C LEU A 34 -5.65 8.67 -4.37
N THR A 35 -6.47 8.73 -3.32
CA THR A 35 -6.07 8.48 -1.92
C THR A 35 -5.38 7.13 -1.76
N VAL A 36 -5.81 6.12 -2.52
CA VAL A 36 -5.19 4.79 -2.54
C VAL A 36 -3.73 4.85 -2.99
N GLU A 37 -3.39 5.69 -3.98
CA GLU A 37 -2.01 5.86 -4.44
C GLU A 37 -1.10 6.50 -3.39
N GLY A 38 -1.63 7.38 -2.53
CA GLY A 38 -0.87 8.01 -1.45
C GLY A 38 -0.76 7.17 -0.17
N THR A 39 -1.84 6.46 0.19
CA THR A 39 -1.94 5.71 1.46
C THR A 39 -1.14 4.41 1.46
N PHE A 40 -0.98 3.74 0.32
CA PHE A 40 -0.16 2.53 0.19
C PHE A 40 1.34 2.78 0.44
N PRO A 41 1.99 3.75 -0.24
CA PRO A 41 3.38 4.11 0.03
C PRO A 41 3.59 4.61 1.46
N MET A 42 2.62 5.30 2.04
CA MET A 42 2.66 5.73 3.45
C MET A 42 2.76 4.54 4.40
N GLY A 43 1.92 3.51 4.22
CA GLY A 43 2.02 2.26 4.99
C GLY A 43 3.39 1.57 4.81
N ALA A 44 3.91 1.53 3.58
CA ALA A 44 5.23 0.99 3.30
C ALA A 44 6.35 1.77 4.00
N ALA A 45 6.28 3.10 4.00
CA ALA A 45 7.25 3.97 4.69
C ALA A 45 7.22 3.76 6.21
N ILE A 46 6.03 3.69 6.81
CA ILE A 46 5.87 3.39 8.24
C ILE A 46 6.48 2.03 8.57
N SER A 47 6.16 0.99 7.80
CA SER A 47 6.73 -0.35 8.02
C SER A 47 8.25 -0.36 7.88
N ALA A 48 8.80 0.31 6.85
CA ALA A 48 10.23 0.40 6.61
C ALA A 48 10.97 1.08 7.78
N ILE A 49 10.46 2.21 8.28
CA ILE A 49 11.04 2.93 9.42
C ILE A 49 11.02 2.05 10.67
N LEU A 50 9.89 1.41 10.95
CA LEU A 50 9.72 0.57 12.15
C LEU A 50 10.57 -0.71 12.13
N ILE A 51 10.71 -1.34 10.97
CA ILE A 51 11.58 -2.51 10.80
C ILE A 51 13.05 -2.10 10.94
N THR A 52 13.45 -0.98 10.30
CA THR A 52 14.83 -0.47 10.42
C THR A 52 15.18 0.03 11.81
N SER A 53 14.18 0.44 12.61
CA SER A 53 14.35 0.75 14.03
C SER A 53 14.37 -0.49 14.96
N GLY A 54 14.36 -1.71 14.41
CA GLY A 54 14.47 -2.96 15.18
C GLY A 54 13.17 -3.45 15.80
N MET A 55 12.01 -2.94 15.37
CA MET A 55 10.71 -3.39 15.89
C MET A 55 10.28 -4.71 15.24
N ASN A 56 9.42 -5.46 15.93
CA ASN A 56 8.87 -6.71 15.41
C ASN A 56 8.11 -6.48 14.09
N PRO A 57 8.42 -7.22 13.01
CA PRO A 57 7.75 -7.07 11.70
C PRO A 57 6.23 -7.20 11.73
N ILE A 58 5.67 -8.01 12.65
CA ILE A 58 4.22 -8.17 12.78
C ILE A 58 3.60 -6.88 13.32
N LEU A 59 4.26 -6.26 14.30
CA LEU A 59 3.78 -5.01 14.90
C LEU A 59 3.95 -3.83 13.93
N SER A 60 5.01 -3.82 13.11
CA SER A 60 5.20 -2.78 12.09
C SER A 60 4.09 -2.80 11.03
N ILE A 61 3.63 -3.98 10.61
CA ILE A 61 2.52 -4.13 9.66
C ILE A 61 1.21 -3.59 10.26
N LEU A 62 0.91 -3.91 11.53
CA LEU A 62 -0.26 -3.39 12.22
C LEU A 62 -0.26 -1.86 12.26
N LEU A 63 0.88 -1.25 12.63
CA LEU A 63 1.01 0.21 12.69
C LEU A 63 1.01 0.86 11.31
N ALA A 64 1.58 0.21 10.29
CA ALA A 64 1.48 0.64 8.91
C ALA A 64 0.02 0.66 8.43
N GLY A 65 -0.78 -0.34 8.80
CA GLY A 65 -2.21 -0.38 8.52
C GLY A 65 -2.95 0.77 9.19
N VAL A 66 -2.69 1.04 10.48
CA VAL A 66 -3.27 2.17 11.20
C VAL A 66 -2.89 3.51 10.58
N GLY A 67 -1.63 3.69 10.23
CA GLY A 67 -1.16 4.90 9.55
C GLY A 67 -1.82 5.12 8.19
N GLY A 68 -2.01 4.04 7.42
CA GLY A 68 -2.76 4.06 6.16
C GLY A 68 -4.23 4.45 6.36
N MET A 69 -4.90 3.90 7.38
CA MET A 69 -6.29 4.26 7.72
C MET A 69 -6.42 5.73 8.11
N ILE A 70 -5.49 6.26 8.92
CA ILE A 70 -5.48 7.68 9.30
C ILE A 70 -5.27 8.56 8.06
N ALA A 71 -4.29 8.23 7.22
CA ALA A 71 -4.04 8.98 5.99
C ALA A 71 -5.28 8.97 5.07
N GLY A 72 -5.97 7.84 4.94
CA GLY A 72 -7.22 7.72 4.18
C GLY A 72 -8.36 8.55 4.79
N ALA A 73 -8.51 8.53 6.11
CA ALA A 73 -9.53 9.32 6.80
C ALA A 73 -9.32 10.84 6.63
N VAL A 74 -8.07 11.29 6.51
CA VAL A 74 -7.73 12.70 6.29
C VAL A 74 -8.00 13.13 4.84
N THR A 75 -7.85 12.22 3.88
CA THR A 75 -7.90 12.53 2.44
C THR A 75 -9.22 12.18 1.77
N GLY A 76 -10.07 11.34 2.37
CA GLY A 76 -11.36 10.93 1.83
C GLY A 76 -12.50 11.95 1.94
N TRP A 77 -12.22 13.25 1.78
CA TRP A 77 -13.22 14.33 1.77
C TRP A 77 -13.67 14.69 0.36
#